data_AF-A0A0F4J3G6-F1
#
_entry.id   AF-A0A0F4J3G6-F1
#
_cell.length_a   1.000
_cell.length_b   1.000
_cell.length_c   1.000
_cell.angle_alpha   90.00
_cell.angle_beta   90.00
_cell.angle_gamma   90.00
#
_symmetry.space_group_name_H-M   'P 1'
#
loop_
_entity.id
_entity.type
_entity.pdbx_description
1 polymer ?
#
loop_
_entity_poly.entity_id
_entity_poly.type
_entity_poly.pdbx_seq_one_letter_code
_entity_poly.pdbx_strand_id
1 'polypeptide(L)'
;MFWCAAVAVALCYGISCGHLPAFGGPFHPYADRAVPTALARRTANAVASVNFDQRGFDTLGEEFILFTAVLGAAIVLRRARDEHVVSPRSGRVLPTVRLAGTVLLPVALVTGVYVVAHGQLTPGGGFQGGVVLATGLHVAYLAADYRVLRAVRPRTVLDLADAMAAGAFAALGLAGLAWGSAYLENVLPWGTLGQLTSGGIVPLLNAAVGVEVGSALVVLLAAFLDQALEIETG
;
A
#
# COMPACT_ATOMS: atom_id res chain seq x y z
N MET A 1 -35.15 -3.15 -7.39
CA MET A 1 -34.27 -2.04 -6.96
C MET A 1 -32.85 -2.19 -7.49
N PHE A 2 -32.15 -3.31 -7.23
CA PHE A 2 -30.80 -3.56 -7.76
C PHE A 2 -30.67 -3.41 -9.28
N TRP A 3 -31.54 -4.08 -10.06
CA TRP A 3 -31.49 -4.01 -11.53
C TRP A 3 -31.75 -2.60 -12.09
N CYS A 4 -32.68 -1.85 -11.49
CA CYS A 4 -32.91 -0.45 -11.86
C CYS A 4 -31.67 0.41 -11.61
N ALA A 5 -31.01 0.22 -10.45
CA ALA A 5 -29.77 0.92 -10.13
C ALA A 5 -28.63 0.52 -11.09
N ALA A 6 -28.48 -0.78 -11.40
CA ALA A 6 -27.47 -1.27 -12.33
C ALA A 6 -27.65 -0.68 -13.73
N VAL A 7 -28.89 -0.62 -14.24
CA VAL A 7 -29.21 0.00 -15.53
C VAL A 7 -28.92 1.49 -15.51
N ALA A 8 -29.32 2.20 -14.45
CA ALA A 8 -29.04 3.63 -14.31
C ALA A 8 -27.53 3.92 -14.31
N VAL A 9 -26.75 3.15 -13.56
CA VAL A 9 -25.28 3.26 -13.53
C VAL A 9 -24.69 2.97 -14.91
N ALA A 10 -25.13 1.89 -15.58
CA ALA A 10 -24.65 1.53 -16.90
C ALA A 10 -24.94 2.60 -17.95
N LEU A 11 -26.13 3.21 -17.91
CA LEU A 11 -26.50 4.31 -18.81
C LEU A 11 -25.66 5.56 -18.53
N CYS A 12 -25.56 5.98 -17.27
CA CYS A 12 -24.73 7.13 -16.89
C CYS A 12 -23.27 6.92 -17.31
N TYR A 13 -22.73 5.72 -17.08
CA TYR A 13 -21.37 5.36 -17.48
C TYR A 13 -21.21 5.39 -19.02
N GLY A 14 -22.12 4.75 -19.75
CA GLY A 14 -22.08 4.72 -21.22
C GLY A 14 -22.17 6.11 -21.84
N ILE A 15 -23.06 6.97 -21.35
CA ILE A 15 -23.17 8.38 -21.76
C ILE A 15 -21.85 9.12 -21.46
N SER A 16 -21.29 8.92 -20.27
CA SER A 16 -20.02 9.54 -19.87
C SER A 16 -18.86 9.13 -20.77
N CYS A 17 -18.78 7.84 -21.14
CA CYS A 17 -17.79 7.34 -22.09
C CYS A 17 -17.92 8.00 -23.47
N GLY A 18 -19.15 8.29 -23.93
CA GLY A 18 -19.41 9.01 -25.17
C GLY A 18 -18.99 10.48 -25.15
N HIS A 19 -18.80 11.08 -23.97
CA HIS A 19 -18.37 12.47 -23.79
C HIS A 19 -16.87 12.62 -23.52
N LEU A 20 -16.09 11.53 -23.56
CA LEU A 20 -14.66 11.60 -23.37
C LEU A 20 -13.99 12.33 -24.54
N PRO A 21 -13.01 13.21 -24.28
CA PRO A 21 -12.27 13.87 -25.34
C PRO A 21 -11.50 12.84 -26.18
N ALA A 22 -11.34 13.13 -27.47
CA ALA A 22 -10.51 12.32 -28.35
C ALA A 22 -9.03 12.35 -27.90
N PHE A 23 -8.33 11.24 -28.12
CA PHE A 23 -6.91 11.15 -27.81
C PHE A 23 -6.08 12.15 -28.64
N GLY A 24 -5.06 12.76 -28.01
CA GLY A 24 -4.17 13.72 -28.67
C GLY A 24 -4.79 15.10 -28.95
N GLY A 25 -6.00 15.36 -28.47
CA GLY A 25 -6.63 16.68 -28.57
C GLY A 25 -5.97 17.74 -27.66
N PRO A 26 -6.21 19.04 -27.91
CA PRO A 26 -5.65 20.14 -27.13
C PRO A 26 -6.35 20.34 -25.78
N PHE A 27 -7.47 19.66 -25.53
CA PHE A 27 -8.26 19.78 -24.31
C PHE A 27 -8.22 18.46 -23.54
N HIS A 28 -7.69 18.49 -22.33
CA HIS A 28 -7.57 17.32 -21.49
C HIS A 28 -8.03 17.64 -20.05
N PRO A 29 -9.34 17.56 -19.76
CA PRO A 29 -9.96 18.15 -18.57
C PRO A 29 -9.33 17.69 -17.24
N TYR A 30 -8.83 16.46 -17.17
CA TYR A 30 -8.12 15.96 -15.98
C TYR A 30 -6.67 16.44 -15.91
N ALA A 31 -5.94 16.43 -17.03
CA ALA A 31 -4.53 16.80 -17.03
C ALA A 31 -4.35 18.31 -16.84
N ASP A 32 -5.23 19.09 -17.48
CA ASP A 32 -5.26 20.56 -17.41
C ASP A 32 -5.57 21.07 -16.01
N ARG A 33 -6.08 20.21 -15.11
CA ARG A 33 -6.28 20.52 -13.68
C ARG A 33 -5.20 19.89 -12.81
N ALA A 34 -4.95 18.59 -12.99
CA ALA A 34 -4.09 17.82 -12.10
C ALA A 34 -2.62 18.22 -12.20
N VAL A 35 -2.10 18.46 -13.41
CA VAL A 35 -0.68 18.75 -13.62
C VAL A 35 -0.31 20.15 -13.10
N PRO A 36 -1.04 21.23 -13.40
CA PRO A 36 -0.76 22.53 -12.81
C PRO A 36 -0.84 22.52 -11.27
N THR A 37 -1.83 21.84 -10.70
CA THR A 37 -1.96 21.70 -9.23
C THR A 37 -0.77 20.96 -8.63
N ALA A 38 -0.31 19.86 -9.24
CA ALA A 38 0.87 19.13 -8.77
C ALA A 38 2.13 20.01 -8.74
N LEU A 39 2.36 20.81 -9.80
CA LEU A 39 3.49 21.73 -9.87
C LEU A 39 3.37 22.88 -8.85
N ALA A 40 2.17 23.44 -8.67
CA ALA A 40 1.90 24.50 -7.70
C ALA A 40 2.16 24.02 -6.25
N ARG A 41 1.81 22.75 -5.97
CA ARG A 41 2.01 22.09 -4.68
C ARG A 41 3.37 21.39 -4.54
N ARG A 42 4.29 21.62 -5.49
CA ARG A 42 5.68 21.12 -5.46
C ARG A 42 5.80 19.60 -5.40
N THR A 43 4.84 18.88 -5.95
CA THR A 43 4.86 17.41 -6.08
C THR A 43 5.17 17.06 -7.54
N ALA A 44 6.40 16.61 -7.82
CA ALA A 44 6.84 16.36 -9.19
C ALA A 44 6.13 15.15 -9.83
N ASN A 45 5.79 14.15 -9.01
CA ASN A 45 4.94 13.05 -9.42
C ASN A 45 3.46 13.48 -9.41
N ALA A 46 2.91 13.78 -10.59
CA ALA A 46 1.51 14.20 -10.73
C ALA A 46 0.52 13.13 -10.22
N VAL A 47 0.85 11.84 -10.35
CA VAL A 47 -0.01 10.75 -9.83
C VAL A 47 -0.03 10.77 -8.30
N ALA A 48 1.12 10.99 -7.64
CA ALA A 48 1.17 11.13 -6.20
C ALA A 48 0.40 12.37 -5.72
N SER A 49 0.45 13.50 -6.45
CA SER A 49 -0.39 14.66 -6.13
C SER A 49 -1.87 14.34 -6.24
N VAL A 50 -2.28 13.60 -7.28
CA VAL A 50 -3.68 13.17 -7.43
C VAL A 50 -4.07 12.30 -6.24
N ASN A 51 -3.29 11.26 -5.93
CA ASN A 51 -3.65 10.27 -4.93
C ASN A 51 -3.66 10.85 -3.51
N PHE A 52 -2.64 11.61 -3.12
CA PHE A 52 -2.46 12.00 -1.71
C PHE A 52 -2.99 13.40 -1.39
N ASP A 53 -3.26 14.25 -2.39
CA ASP A 53 -3.46 15.69 -2.16
C ASP A 53 -4.66 16.29 -2.93
N GLN A 54 -5.05 15.73 -4.07
CA GLN A 54 -6.30 16.13 -4.76
C GLN A 54 -7.45 15.17 -4.48
N ARG A 55 -7.14 13.87 -4.33
CA ARG A 55 -8.07 12.77 -4.09
C ARG A 55 -7.63 11.92 -2.90
N GLY A 56 -7.01 12.57 -1.90
CA GLY A 56 -6.52 11.93 -0.67
C GLY A 56 -7.55 11.05 0.05
N PHE A 57 -8.83 11.41 -0.04
CA PHE A 57 -9.91 10.62 0.54
C PHE A 57 -10.12 9.26 -0.15
N ASP A 58 -9.86 9.18 -1.46
CA ASP A 58 -9.96 7.92 -2.20
C ASP A 58 -8.82 6.97 -1.78
N THR A 59 -7.60 7.48 -1.62
CA THR A 59 -6.47 6.68 -1.14
C THR A 59 -6.64 6.26 0.32
N LEU A 60 -7.21 7.10 1.19
CA LEU A 60 -7.63 6.69 2.53
C LEU A 60 -8.62 5.52 2.45
N GLY A 61 -9.61 5.60 1.57
CA GLY A 61 -10.58 4.52 1.37
C GLY A 61 -9.92 3.22 0.91
N GLU A 62 -9.01 3.29 -0.07
CA GLU A 62 -8.24 2.15 -0.58
C GLU A 62 -7.39 1.48 0.52
N GLU A 63 -6.70 2.28 1.33
CA GLU A 63 -5.92 1.81 2.48
C GLU A 63 -6.81 1.07 3.49
N PHE A 64 -7.95 1.67 3.88
CA PHE A 64 -8.87 1.02 4.81
C PHE A 64 -9.52 -0.24 4.24
N ILE A 65 -9.74 -0.32 2.92
CA ILE A 65 -10.20 -1.56 2.28
C ILE A 65 -9.14 -2.67 2.46
N LEU A 66 -7.86 -2.38 2.26
CA LEU A 66 -6.79 -3.35 2.46
C LEU A 66 -6.69 -3.75 3.93
N PHE A 67 -6.57 -2.79 4.84
CA PHE A 67 -6.51 -3.01 6.28
C PHE A 67 -7.67 -3.90 6.78
N THR A 68 -8.91 -3.57 6.39
CA THR A 68 -10.10 -4.35 6.81
C THR A 68 -10.13 -5.75 6.18
N ALA A 69 -9.66 -5.90 4.94
CA ALA A 69 -9.53 -7.22 4.31
C ALA A 69 -8.50 -8.10 5.01
N VAL A 70 -7.34 -7.55 5.39
CA VAL A 70 -6.30 -8.27 6.13
C VAL A 70 -6.77 -8.62 7.53
N LEU A 71 -7.40 -7.68 8.25
CA LEU A 71 -8.01 -7.97 9.55
C LEU A 71 -9.07 -9.07 9.46
N GLY A 72 -9.93 -9.01 8.45
CA GLY A 72 -10.93 -10.04 8.18
C GLY A 72 -10.30 -11.41 7.91
N ALA A 73 -9.27 -11.46 7.05
CA ALA A 73 -8.53 -12.69 6.77
C ALA A 73 -7.85 -13.24 8.02
N ALA A 74 -7.20 -12.40 8.83
CA ALA A 74 -6.56 -12.80 10.08
C ALA A 74 -7.56 -13.35 11.11
N ILE A 75 -8.78 -12.81 11.16
CA ILE A 75 -9.86 -13.32 12.02
C ILE A 75 -10.38 -14.67 11.52
N VAL A 76 -10.63 -14.79 10.21
CA VAL A 76 -11.14 -16.03 9.58
C VAL A 76 -10.12 -17.16 9.67
N LEU A 77 -8.84 -16.85 9.47
CA LEU A 77 -7.72 -17.80 9.53
C LEU A 77 -7.18 -17.99 10.96
N ARG A 78 -7.83 -17.41 11.97
CA ARG A 78 -7.45 -17.64 13.36
C ARG A 78 -7.71 -19.11 13.71
N ARG A 79 -6.72 -19.73 14.35
CA ARG A 79 -6.76 -21.12 14.81
C ARG A 79 -8.11 -21.50 15.45
N ALA A 80 -8.74 -22.56 14.94
CA ALA A 80 -9.94 -23.15 15.51
C ALA A 80 -9.63 -24.00 16.75
N ARG A 81 -10.64 -24.29 17.58
CA ARG A 81 -10.44 -25.05 18.83
C ARG A 81 -9.92 -26.48 18.61
N ASP A 82 -10.28 -27.07 17.48
CA ASP A 82 -9.98 -28.48 17.15
C ASP A 82 -8.72 -28.63 16.28
N GLU A 83 -8.03 -27.52 15.99
CA GLU A 83 -6.81 -27.49 15.19
C GLU A 83 -5.56 -27.66 16.07
N HIS A 84 -4.63 -28.50 15.63
CA HIS A 84 -3.37 -28.76 16.33
C HIS A 84 -2.19 -28.08 15.64
N VAL A 85 -1.26 -27.55 16.44
CA VAL A 85 -0.04 -26.92 15.92
C VAL A 85 1.01 -27.99 15.68
N VAL A 86 1.44 -28.13 14.43
CA VAL A 86 2.49 -29.06 14.01
C VAL A 86 3.74 -28.27 13.65
N SER A 87 4.91 -28.86 13.92
CA SER A 87 6.17 -28.25 13.47
C SER A 87 6.30 -28.36 11.95
N PRO A 88 6.52 -27.24 11.22
CA PRO A 88 6.74 -27.27 9.78
C PRO A 88 7.88 -28.22 9.43
N ARG A 89 7.66 -29.06 8.41
CA ARG A 89 8.71 -29.89 7.82
C ARG A 89 9.72 -28.99 7.11
N SER A 90 11.00 -29.13 7.44
CA SER A 90 12.07 -28.40 6.75
C SER A 90 12.26 -28.96 5.34
N GLY A 91 12.08 -28.13 4.32
CA GLY A 91 12.38 -28.48 2.92
C GLY A 91 13.84 -28.24 2.56
N ARG A 92 14.39 -29.04 1.64
CA ARG A 92 15.73 -28.76 1.07
C ARG A 92 15.61 -27.70 -0.03
N VAL A 93 16.16 -26.52 0.20
CA VAL A 93 16.25 -25.46 -0.82
C VAL A 93 17.44 -25.70 -1.74
N LEU A 94 17.21 -25.59 -3.05
CA LEU A 94 18.27 -25.69 -4.06
C LEU A 94 19.32 -24.57 -3.86
N PRO A 95 20.63 -24.85 -3.99
CA PRO A 95 21.69 -23.85 -3.81
C PRO A 95 21.49 -22.59 -4.67
N THR A 96 21.01 -22.75 -5.91
CA THR A 96 20.72 -21.64 -6.81
C THR A 96 19.62 -20.72 -6.29
N VAL A 97 18.55 -21.29 -5.73
CA VAL A 97 17.43 -20.53 -5.16
C VAL A 97 17.89 -19.78 -3.91
N ARG A 98 18.68 -20.43 -3.06
CA ARG A 98 19.29 -19.80 -1.89
C ARG A 98 20.15 -18.61 -2.29
N LEU A 99 21.06 -18.80 -3.25
CA LEU A 99 21.93 -17.73 -3.75
C LEU A 99 21.12 -16.56 -4.32
N ALA A 100 20.16 -16.86 -5.20
CA ALA A 100 19.30 -15.84 -5.79
C ALA A 100 18.55 -15.05 -4.70
N GLY A 101 17.96 -15.73 -3.73
CA GLY A 101 17.22 -15.07 -2.66
C GLY A 101 18.09 -14.26 -1.70
N THR A 102 19.31 -14.71 -1.39
CA THR A 102 20.25 -13.94 -0.56
C THR A 102 20.67 -12.62 -1.23
N VAL A 103 20.73 -12.58 -2.56
CA VAL A 103 21.03 -11.35 -3.31
C VAL A 103 19.78 -10.50 -3.50
N LEU A 104 18.64 -11.12 -3.87
CA LEU A 104 17.40 -10.40 -4.19
C LEU A 104 16.76 -9.76 -2.95
N LEU A 105 16.86 -10.38 -1.78
CA LEU A 105 16.26 -9.86 -0.55
C LEU A 105 16.73 -8.42 -0.24
N PRO A 106 18.03 -8.14 -0.05
CA PRO A 106 18.48 -6.78 0.27
C PRO A 106 18.22 -5.80 -0.88
N VAL A 107 18.33 -6.24 -2.14
CA VAL A 107 18.03 -5.41 -3.31
C VAL A 107 16.56 -5.00 -3.32
N ALA A 108 15.64 -5.94 -3.07
CA ALA A 108 14.21 -5.67 -2.99
C ALA A 108 13.90 -4.73 -1.82
N LEU A 109 14.48 -4.94 -0.64
CA LEU A 109 14.24 -4.06 0.51
C LEU A 109 14.71 -2.62 0.25
N VAL A 110 15.93 -2.44 -0.25
CA VAL A 110 16.45 -1.10 -0.59
C VAL A 110 15.61 -0.44 -1.69
N THR A 111 15.21 -1.21 -2.70
CA THR A 111 14.34 -0.72 -3.79
C THR A 111 12.97 -0.30 -3.26
N GLY A 112 12.36 -1.09 -2.37
CA GLY A 112 11.08 -0.76 -1.74
C GLY A 112 11.15 0.53 -0.94
N VAL A 113 12.16 0.67 -0.07
CA VAL A 113 12.40 1.91 0.70
C VAL A 113 12.62 3.09 -0.24
N TYR A 114 13.42 2.92 -1.30
CA TYR A 114 13.67 3.96 -2.29
C TYR A 114 12.38 4.43 -2.97
N VAL A 115 11.53 3.50 -3.41
CA VAL A 115 10.24 3.79 -4.07
C VAL A 115 9.28 4.53 -3.14
N VAL A 116 9.23 4.15 -1.85
CA VAL A 116 8.43 4.89 -0.86
C VAL A 116 9.01 6.28 -0.61
N ALA A 117 10.32 6.40 -0.37
CA ALA A 117 10.96 7.67 -0.02
C ALA A 117 10.88 8.74 -1.13
N HIS A 118 10.81 8.30 -2.40
CA HIS A 118 10.76 9.17 -3.57
C HIS A 118 9.36 9.25 -4.21
N GLY A 119 8.30 8.79 -3.54
CA GLY A 119 6.95 8.71 -4.13
C GLY A 119 6.42 10.04 -4.68
N GLN A 120 6.75 11.16 -4.05
CA GLN A 120 6.44 12.52 -4.48
C GLN A 120 7.28 13.03 -5.67
N LEU A 121 8.39 12.35 -5.98
CA LEU A 121 9.36 12.76 -7.00
C LEU A 121 9.31 11.89 -8.26
N THR A 122 9.24 10.56 -8.08
CA THR A 122 9.38 9.57 -9.15
C THR A 122 8.14 8.69 -9.25
N PRO A 123 7.88 8.05 -10.41
CA PRO A 123 6.82 7.05 -10.52
C PRO A 123 6.96 5.94 -9.46
N GLY A 124 5.84 5.53 -8.88
CA GLY A 124 5.80 4.62 -7.74
C GLY A 124 4.94 5.21 -6.62
N GLY A 125 5.36 5.00 -5.37
CA GLY A 125 4.66 5.47 -4.18
C GLY A 125 4.65 4.43 -3.06
N GLY A 126 3.87 4.72 -2.02
CA GLY A 126 3.71 3.91 -0.82
C GLY A 126 3.25 2.51 -1.17
N PHE A 127 2.18 2.39 -1.95
CA PHE A 127 1.58 1.09 -2.28
C PHE A 127 2.58 0.16 -2.99
N GLN A 128 3.17 0.61 -4.10
CA GLN A 128 4.12 -0.20 -4.88
C GLN A 128 5.37 -0.51 -4.06
N GLY A 129 5.89 0.47 -3.32
CA GLY A 129 7.04 0.27 -2.44
C GLY A 129 6.76 -0.73 -1.32
N GLY A 130 5.59 -0.65 -0.69
CA GLY A 130 5.11 -1.59 0.32
C GLY A 130 5.00 -3.02 -0.20
N VAL A 131 4.44 -3.20 -1.40
CA VAL A 131 4.40 -4.52 -2.08
C VAL A 131 5.81 -5.07 -2.30
N VAL A 132 6.75 -4.23 -2.74
CA VAL A 132 8.15 -4.65 -2.94
C VAL A 132 8.82 -5.02 -1.61
N LEU A 133 8.58 -4.26 -0.53
CA LEU A 133 9.08 -4.56 0.81
C LEU A 133 8.55 -5.91 1.32
N ALA A 134 7.23 -6.11 1.24
CA ALA A 134 6.58 -7.35 1.63
C ALA A 134 7.13 -8.53 0.83
N THR A 135 7.26 -8.38 -0.48
CA THR A 135 7.82 -9.40 -1.38
C THR A 135 9.28 -9.72 -1.02
N GLY A 136 10.10 -8.69 -0.80
CA GLY A 136 11.50 -8.84 -0.42
C GLY A 136 11.66 -9.63 0.87
N LEU A 137 10.82 -9.36 1.87
CA LEU A 137 10.80 -10.14 3.12
C LEU A 137 10.40 -11.61 2.88
N HIS A 138 9.45 -11.87 2.00
CA HIS A 138 9.00 -13.23 1.67
C HIS A 138 9.98 -14.02 0.80
N VAL A 139 10.93 -13.37 0.13
CA VAL A 139 12.05 -14.09 -0.52
C VAL A 139 12.81 -14.94 0.51
N ALA A 140 12.86 -14.53 1.79
CA ALA A 140 13.47 -15.35 2.85
C ALA A 140 12.83 -16.73 2.99
N TYR A 141 11.52 -16.86 2.71
CA TYR A 141 10.81 -18.14 2.70
C TYR A 141 11.40 -19.09 1.64
N LEU A 142 11.54 -18.57 0.42
CA LEU A 142 11.97 -19.33 -0.75
C LEU A 142 13.46 -19.68 -0.68
N ALA A 143 14.26 -18.75 -0.16
CA ALA A 143 15.72 -18.85 -0.12
C ALA A 143 16.24 -19.71 1.04
N ALA A 144 15.49 -19.77 2.15
CA ALA A 144 15.93 -20.42 3.37
C ALA A 144 14.93 -21.48 3.82
N ASP A 145 13.96 -21.12 4.67
CA ASP A 145 12.91 -22.00 5.19
C ASP A 145 11.86 -21.15 5.92
N TYR A 146 10.71 -21.74 6.21
CA TYR A 146 9.63 -21.13 6.97
C TYR A 146 10.07 -20.62 8.35
N ARG A 147 10.96 -21.36 9.04
CA ARG A 147 11.46 -20.97 10.36
C ARG A 147 12.25 -19.66 10.33
N VAL A 148 13.05 -19.46 9.28
CA VAL A 148 13.82 -18.22 9.09
C VAL A 148 12.87 -17.06 8.83
N LEU A 149 11.89 -17.27 7.94
CA LEU A 149 10.84 -16.30 7.66
C LEU A 149 10.04 -15.93 8.91
N ARG A 150 9.69 -16.89 9.76
CA ARG A 150 9.02 -16.67 11.04
C ARG A 150 9.85 -15.82 11.99
N ALA A 151 11.17 -16.03 12.03
CA ALA A 151 12.07 -15.25 12.88
C ALA A 151 12.21 -13.78 12.44
N VAL A 152 12.17 -13.51 11.13
CA VAL A 152 12.28 -12.13 10.59
C VAL A 152 10.94 -11.40 10.44
N ARG A 153 9.82 -12.05 10.81
CA ARG A 153 8.46 -11.48 10.79
C ARG A 153 7.87 -11.42 12.21
N PRO A 154 8.27 -10.44 13.04
CA PRO A 154 7.67 -10.26 14.35
C PRO A 154 6.20 -9.80 14.20
N ARG A 155 5.25 -10.74 14.24
CA ARG A 155 3.83 -10.49 13.94
C ARG A 155 3.24 -9.34 14.73
N THR A 156 3.47 -9.32 16.05
CA THR A 156 2.94 -8.24 16.91
C THR A 156 3.41 -6.85 16.49
N VAL A 157 4.65 -6.74 15.99
CA VAL A 157 5.19 -5.46 15.51
C VAL A 157 4.56 -5.10 14.16
N LEU A 158 4.34 -6.07 13.29
CA LEU A 158 3.73 -5.86 11.97
C LEU A 158 2.23 -5.53 12.09
N ASP A 159 1.49 -6.23 12.94
CA ASP A 159 0.07 -5.94 13.23
C ASP A 159 -0.08 -4.52 13.83
N LEU A 160 0.84 -4.14 14.72
CA LEU A 160 0.86 -2.79 15.28
C LEU A 160 1.24 -1.76 14.21
N ALA A 161 2.24 -2.05 13.37
CA ALA A 161 2.64 -1.16 12.29
C ALA A 161 1.50 -0.92 11.30
N ASP A 162 0.76 -1.97 10.96
CA ASP A 162 -0.42 -1.94 10.10
C ASP A 162 -1.49 -0.99 10.64
N ALA A 163 -1.92 -1.22 11.89
CA ALA A 163 -2.92 -0.39 12.54
C ALA A 163 -2.44 1.07 12.76
N MET A 164 -1.18 1.26 13.13
CA MET A 164 -0.61 2.59 13.35
C MET A 164 -0.45 3.37 12.05
N ALA A 165 -0.13 2.71 10.94
CA ALA A 165 0.01 3.34 9.64
C ALA A 165 -1.34 3.81 9.08
N ALA A 166 -2.36 2.93 9.10
CA ALA A 166 -3.73 3.29 8.74
C ALA A 166 -4.27 4.43 9.63
N GLY A 167 -3.98 4.36 10.94
CA GLY A 167 -4.30 5.43 11.89
C GLY A 167 -3.55 6.73 11.61
N ALA A 168 -2.28 6.66 11.18
CA ALA A 168 -1.46 7.83 10.87
C ALA A 168 -1.98 8.59 9.66
N PHE A 169 -2.43 7.91 8.59
CA PHE A 169 -3.07 8.57 7.45
C PHE A 169 -4.31 9.33 7.91
N ALA A 170 -5.20 8.65 8.64
CA ALA A 170 -6.42 9.27 9.17
C ALA A 170 -6.11 10.49 10.06
N ALA A 171 -5.11 10.37 10.94
CA ALA A 171 -4.68 11.42 11.85
C ALA A 171 -4.05 12.63 11.11
N LEU A 172 -3.25 12.40 10.07
CA LEU A 172 -2.74 13.46 9.21
C LEU A 172 -3.88 14.21 8.51
N GLY A 173 -4.93 13.50 8.10
CA GLY A 173 -6.14 14.15 7.59
C GLY A 173 -6.85 15.02 8.62
N LEU A 174 -6.94 14.55 9.88
CA LEU A 174 -7.49 15.34 10.99
C LEU A 174 -6.62 16.56 11.33
N ALA A 175 -5.30 16.49 11.14
CA ALA A 175 -4.42 17.64 11.29
C ALA A 175 -4.79 18.77 10.31
N GLY A 176 -5.22 18.44 9.09
CA GLY A 176 -5.78 19.40 8.14
C GLY A 176 -7.03 20.12 8.66
N LEU A 177 -7.90 19.43 9.41
CA LEU A 177 -9.05 20.07 10.06
C LEU A 177 -8.67 20.93 11.28
N ALA A 178 -7.65 20.51 12.02
CA ALA A 178 -7.25 21.20 13.25
C ALA A 178 -6.42 22.47 12.99
N TRP A 179 -5.56 22.46 11.97
CA TRP A 179 -4.65 23.57 11.65
C TRP A 179 -4.88 24.20 10.27
N GLY A 180 -5.76 23.62 9.45
CA GLY A 180 -6.21 24.17 8.18
C GLY A 180 -7.70 24.48 8.18
N SER A 181 -8.33 24.32 7.03
CA SER A 181 -9.76 24.57 6.76
C SER A 181 -10.51 23.33 6.27
N ALA A 182 -9.80 22.29 5.82
CA ALA A 182 -10.37 21.06 5.28
C ALA A 182 -9.59 19.80 5.68
N TYR A 183 -10.27 18.66 5.67
CA TYR A 183 -9.65 17.35 5.88
C TYR A 183 -8.59 17.07 4.81
N LEU A 184 -7.42 16.55 5.24
CA LEU A 184 -6.23 16.34 4.39
C LEU A 184 -5.67 17.62 3.74
N GLU A 185 -6.05 18.79 4.25
CA GLU A 185 -5.37 20.02 3.85
C GLU A 185 -3.91 19.99 4.28
N ASN A 186 -3.02 20.43 3.39
CA ASN A 186 -1.61 20.49 3.65
C ASN A 186 -1.28 21.54 4.72
N VAL A 187 -0.74 21.09 5.85
CA VAL A 187 -0.31 21.92 6.99
C VAL A 187 1.21 22.13 7.06
N LEU A 188 1.97 21.56 6.11
CA LEU A 188 3.44 21.65 6.07
C LEU A 188 3.94 22.56 4.95
N PRO A 189 5.15 23.12 5.05
CA PRO A 189 5.75 23.86 3.95
C PRO A 189 5.92 22.98 2.70
N TRP A 190 5.59 23.51 1.52
CA TRP A 190 5.69 22.76 0.25
C TRP A 190 7.11 22.40 -0.18
N GLY A 191 8.14 23.00 0.43
CA GLY A 191 9.54 22.79 0.09
C GLY A 191 9.89 23.26 -1.33
N THR A 192 11.03 22.76 -1.83
CA THR A 192 11.54 23.07 -3.17
C THR A 192 11.26 21.90 -4.11
N LEU A 193 10.60 22.17 -5.24
CA LEU A 193 10.27 21.14 -6.24
C LEU A 193 11.52 20.34 -6.62
N GLY A 194 11.41 19.00 -6.63
CA GLY A 194 12.49 18.10 -6.98
C GLY A 194 13.36 17.66 -5.80
N GLN A 195 13.13 18.19 -4.59
CA GLN A 195 13.81 17.75 -3.36
C GLN A 195 12.95 16.78 -2.56
N LEU A 196 13.58 15.94 -1.73
CA LEU A 196 12.86 14.97 -0.89
C LEU A 196 11.83 15.62 0.05
N THR A 197 12.10 16.84 0.51
CA THR A 197 11.22 17.61 1.40
C THR A 197 10.11 18.37 0.66
N SER A 198 9.90 18.11 -0.64
CA SER A 198 8.86 18.76 -1.42
C SER A 198 7.49 18.07 -1.27
N GLY A 199 6.41 18.76 -1.63
CA GLY A 199 5.07 18.18 -1.64
C GLY A 199 4.32 18.25 -0.31
N GLY A 200 4.86 18.95 0.70
CA GLY A 200 4.15 19.18 1.96
C GLY A 200 3.90 17.89 2.74
N ILE A 201 2.63 17.58 3.03
CA ILE A 201 2.24 16.34 3.73
C ILE A 201 2.27 15.08 2.85
N VAL A 202 2.37 15.21 1.51
CA VAL A 202 2.33 14.07 0.57
C VAL A 202 3.36 12.98 0.89
N PRO A 203 4.64 13.27 1.19
CA PRO A 203 5.61 12.24 1.54
C PRO A 203 5.24 11.47 2.82
N LEU A 204 4.57 12.12 3.79
CA LEU A 204 4.13 11.49 5.03
C LEU A 204 2.96 10.54 4.80
N LEU A 205 1.96 10.98 4.02
CA LEU A 205 0.84 10.12 3.61
C LEU A 205 1.35 8.92 2.81
N ASN A 206 2.26 9.16 1.88
CA ASN A 206 2.89 8.11 1.06
C ASN A 206 3.70 7.12 1.91
N ALA A 207 4.41 7.60 2.94
CA ALA A 207 5.12 6.74 3.88
C ALA A 207 4.17 5.92 4.75
N ALA A 208 3.07 6.51 5.24
CA ALA A 208 2.03 5.79 5.97
C ALA A 208 1.47 4.63 5.14
N VAL A 209 1.04 4.89 3.90
CA VAL A 209 0.57 3.84 2.98
C VAL A 209 1.67 2.80 2.70
N GLY A 210 2.93 3.21 2.57
CA GLY A 210 4.03 2.26 2.35
C GLY A 210 4.25 1.31 3.52
N VAL A 211 4.10 1.81 4.75
CA VAL A 211 4.16 0.98 5.95
C VAL A 211 2.93 0.08 6.03
N GLU A 212 1.72 0.64 5.89
CA GLU A 212 0.45 -0.11 5.93
C GLU A 212 0.47 -1.27 4.93
N VAL A 213 0.67 -0.99 3.64
CA VAL A 213 0.65 -2.03 2.59
C VAL A 213 1.75 -3.06 2.81
N GLY A 214 2.93 -2.61 3.26
CA GLY A 214 4.05 -3.48 3.58
C GLY A 214 3.73 -4.44 4.73
N SER A 215 3.20 -3.95 5.84
CA SER A 215 2.80 -4.78 6.98
C SER A 215 1.59 -5.64 6.67
N ALA A 216 0.54 -5.08 6.06
CA ALA A 216 -0.71 -5.74 5.72
C ALA A 216 -0.46 -7.00 4.88
N LEU A 217 0.33 -6.88 3.81
CA LEU A 217 0.65 -8.03 2.97
C LEU A 217 1.50 -9.07 3.69
N VAL A 218 2.37 -8.63 4.59
CA VAL A 218 3.17 -9.57 5.38
C VAL A 218 2.30 -10.34 6.38
N VAL A 219 1.38 -9.66 7.06
CA VAL A 219 0.42 -10.26 7.98
C VAL A 219 -0.51 -11.22 7.25
N LEU A 220 -1.05 -10.80 6.09
CA LEU A 220 -1.93 -11.62 5.26
C LEU A 220 -1.25 -12.93 4.86
N LEU A 221 -0.06 -12.84 4.25
CA LEU A 221 0.69 -14.02 3.82
C LEU A 221 1.11 -14.88 5.01
N ALA A 222 1.44 -14.28 6.15
CA ALA A 222 1.75 -15.02 7.36
C ALA A 222 0.53 -15.79 7.89
N ALA A 223 -0.68 -15.22 7.84
CA ALA A 223 -1.91 -15.91 8.25
C ALA A 223 -2.19 -17.14 7.37
N PHE A 224 -2.05 -17.00 6.05
CA PHE A 224 -2.19 -18.13 5.12
C PHE A 224 -1.12 -19.20 5.30
N LEU A 225 0.14 -18.80 5.48
CA LEU A 225 1.24 -19.75 5.63
C LEU A 225 1.16 -20.52 6.96
N ASP A 226 0.72 -19.89 8.05
CA ASP A 226 0.47 -20.61 9.31
C ASP A 226 -0.60 -21.69 9.15
N GLN A 227 -1.73 -21.33 8.54
CA GLN A 227 -2.81 -22.28 8.29
C GLN A 227 -2.35 -23.42 7.37
N ALA A 228 -1.55 -23.13 6.34
CA ALA A 228 -1.10 -24.14 5.40
C ALA A 228 0.04 -25.04 5.91
N LEU A 229 0.88 -24.55 6.83
CA LEU A 229 2.13 -25.24 7.22
C LEU A 229 2.19 -25.66 8.68
N GLU A 230 1.41 -25.03 9.57
CA GLU A 230 1.45 -25.29 11.01
C GLU A 230 0.14 -25.91 11.55
N ILE A 231 -0.93 -25.97 10.77
CA ILE A 231 -2.25 -26.39 11.27
C ILE A 231 -2.73 -27.67 10.58
N GLU A 232 -3.06 -28.67 11.39
CA GLU A 232 -3.63 -29.95 10.97
C GLU A 232 -4.99 -30.15 11.65
N THR A 233 -6.00 -30.54 10.87
CA THR A 233 -7.35 -30.84 11.37
C THR A 233 -7.35 -32.21 12.05
N GLY A 234 -7.80 -32.26 13.31
CA GLY A 234 -7.95 -33.51 14.07
C GLY A 234 -9.07 -34.41 13.55
#